data_AF-A0A920EC42-F1
#
_entry.id   AF-A0A920EC42-F1
#
_cell.length_a   1.000
_cell.length_b   1.000
_cell.length_c   1.000
_cell.angle_alpha   90.00
_cell.angle_beta   90.00
_cell.angle_gamma   90.00
#
_symmetry.space_group_name_H-M   'P 1'
#
loop_
_entity.id
_entity.type
_entity.pdbx_description
1 polymer ?
#
loop_
_entity_poly.entity_id
_entity_poly.type
_entity_poly.pdbx_seq_one_letter_code
_entity_poly.pdbx_strand_id
1 'polypeptide(L)'
;MLAGDWEPDRVALTSPAKNDELSFEWHLGTRATELNISESKVLLDSGHTISFDGAIIATGARCISLRMAGDLQGIYTLRVSTTQWQSVLNLRNTTQGSRRWSRVHRS
;
A
#
# COMPACT_ATOMS: atom_id res chain seq x y z
N MET A 1 8.31 13.28 -7.14
CA MET A 1 9.14 12.10 -7.46
C MET A 1 9.50 11.38 -6.18
N LEU A 2 9.58 10.05 -6.17
CA LEU A 2 9.68 9.14 -5.00
C LEU A 2 11.02 9.23 -4.21
N ALA A 3 11.63 10.41 -4.16
CA ALA A 3 12.89 10.68 -3.49
C ALA A 3 12.77 10.75 -1.95
N GLY A 4 11.56 10.91 -1.40
CA GLY A 4 11.32 11.01 0.04
C GLY A 4 11.28 12.45 0.59
N ASP A 5 11.43 13.46 -0.26
CA ASP A 5 11.46 14.89 0.13
C ASP A 5 10.10 15.51 0.46
N TRP A 6 9.04 14.70 0.65
CA TRP A 6 7.68 15.21 0.83
C TRP A 6 7.19 14.89 2.24
N GLU A 7 6.87 15.95 2.98
CA GLU A 7 6.19 15.84 4.27
C GLU A 7 4.82 15.17 4.10
N PRO A 8 4.42 14.29 5.04
CA PRO A 8 3.24 13.43 4.93
C PRO A 8 1.94 14.22 4.67
N ASP A 9 1.85 15.44 5.19
CA ASP A 9 0.69 16.32 5.01
C ASP A 9 0.49 16.77 3.56
N ARG A 10 1.55 16.78 2.73
CA ARG A 10 1.43 17.07 1.29
C ARG A 10 0.90 15.91 0.46
N VAL A 11 0.82 14.71 1.03
CA VAL A 11 0.33 13.49 0.35
C VAL A 11 -1.13 13.20 0.74
N ALA A 12 -1.69 13.93 1.71
CA ALA A 12 -3.09 13.82 2.07
C ALA A 12 -4.00 14.21 0.88
N LEU A 13 -4.95 13.33 0.53
CA LEU A 13 -5.88 13.56 -0.58
C LEU A 13 -6.93 14.63 -0.30
N THR A 14 -7.14 14.95 0.99
CA THR A 14 -8.13 15.92 1.46
C THR A 14 -7.73 16.42 2.85
N SER A 15 -8.20 17.61 3.23
CA SER A 15 -7.99 18.16 4.56
C SER A 15 -9.00 17.57 5.57
N PRO A 16 -8.63 17.44 6.86
CA PRO A 16 -9.55 16.93 7.88
C PRO A 16 -10.88 17.70 7.94
N ALA A 17 -10.83 19.03 7.85
CA ALA A 17 -12.02 19.88 7.84
C ALA A 17 -13.00 19.57 6.70
N LYS A 18 -12.51 19.16 5.52
CA LYS A 18 -13.39 18.76 4.41
C LYS A 18 -14.01 17.38 4.62
N ASN A 19 -13.34 16.49 5.35
CA ASN A 19 -13.92 15.18 5.67
C ASN A 19 -15.08 15.29 6.67
N ASP A 20 -15.04 16.26 7.58
CA ASP A 20 -16.13 16.48 8.54
C ASP A 20 -17.38 17.10 7.88
N GLU A 21 -17.20 17.88 6.81
CA GLU A 21 -18.31 18.47 6.03
C GLU A 21 -19.03 17.45 5.13
N LEU A 22 -18.32 16.43 4.63
CA LEU A 22 -18.93 15.33 3.90
C LEU A 22 -19.41 14.31 4.93
N SER A 23 -20.73 14.19 5.11
CA SER A 23 -21.38 13.25 6.03
C SER A 23 -21.16 11.78 5.61
N PHE A 24 -19.92 11.33 5.63
CA PHE A 24 -19.49 9.98 5.32
C PHE A 24 -19.28 9.18 6.59
N GLU A 25 -19.82 7.96 6.59
CA GLU A 25 -19.43 6.95 7.55
C GLU A 25 -18.21 6.18 7.00
N TRP A 26 -17.07 6.31 7.67
CA TRP A 26 -15.83 5.68 7.25
C TRP A 26 -15.60 4.37 8.02
N HIS A 27 -15.67 3.24 7.32
CA HIS A 27 -15.26 1.93 7.86
C HIS A 27 -13.79 1.64 7.56
N LEU A 28 -12.87 2.39 8.18
CA LEU A 28 -11.43 2.19 8.02
C LEU A 28 -10.96 0.89 8.70
N GLY A 29 -9.87 0.30 8.19
CA GLY A 29 -9.32 -0.95 8.71
C GLY A 29 -10.19 -2.20 8.48
N THR A 30 -11.37 -2.04 7.89
CA THR A 30 -12.33 -3.10 7.59
C THR A 30 -12.23 -3.48 6.12
N ARG A 31 -12.23 -4.77 5.81
CA ARG A 31 -12.11 -5.25 4.43
C ARG A 31 -13.43 -5.82 3.93
N ALA A 32 -13.91 -5.34 2.79
CA ALA A 32 -14.94 -6.03 2.03
C ALA A 32 -14.36 -7.32 1.43
N THR A 33 -14.97 -8.46 1.74
CA THR A 33 -14.55 -9.80 1.30
C THR A 33 -15.43 -10.34 0.19
N GLU A 34 -16.71 -9.96 0.16
CA GLU A 34 -17.67 -10.41 -0.84
C GLU A 34 -18.65 -9.30 -1.23
N LEU A 35 -19.08 -9.29 -2.49
CA LEU A 35 -20.13 -8.42 -3.01
C LEU A 35 -21.27 -9.29 -3.56
N ASN A 36 -22.42 -9.27 -2.89
CA ASN A 36 -23.64 -9.94 -3.32
C ASN A 36 -24.57 -8.91 -3.98
N ILE A 37 -24.66 -8.94 -5.31
CA ILE A 37 -25.46 -8.01 -6.10
C ILE A 37 -26.96 -8.35 -6.01
N SER A 38 -27.31 -9.64 -5.93
CA SER A 38 -28.72 -10.07 -5.84
C SER A 38 -29.42 -9.58 -4.58
N GLU A 39 -28.68 -9.47 -3.48
CA GLU A 39 -29.21 -8.97 -2.20
C GLU A 39 -28.78 -7.53 -1.91
N SER A 40 -28.03 -6.90 -2.83
CA SER A 40 -27.41 -5.58 -2.64
C SER A 40 -26.65 -5.45 -1.32
N LYS A 41 -25.75 -6.40 -1.06
CA LYS A 41 -25.01 -6.54 0.21
C LYS A 41 -23.51 -6.72 -0.01
N VAL A 42 -22.72 -6.17 0.92
CA VAL A 42 -21.27 -6.39 1.01
C VAL A 42 -20.96 -7.10 2.32
N LEU A 43 -20.27 -8.25 2.23
CA LEU A 43 -19.74 -8.95 3.40
C LEU A 43 -18.39 -8.35 3.79
N LEU A 44 -18.21 -8.14 5.08
CA LEU A 44 -16.96 -7.65 5.66
C LEU A 44 -16.17 -8.82 6.27
N ASP A 45 -14.86 -8.63 6.45
CA ASP A 45 -13.97 -9.61 7.08
C ASP A 45 -14.32 -9.91 8.55
N SER A 46 -15.02 -8.99 9.21
CA SER A 46 -15.61 -9.20 10.53
C SER A 46 -16.82 -10.13 10.55
N GLY A 47 -17.35 -10.53 9.38
CA GLY A 47 -18.58 -11.30 9.22
C GLY A 47 -19.86 -10.45 9.18
N HIS A 48 -19.77 -9.14 9.41
CA HIS A 48 -20.90 -8.22 9.28
C HIS A 48 -21.22 -7.94 7.81
N THR A 49 -22.48 -7.60 7.54
CA THR A 49 -22.95 -7.28 6.19
C THR A 49 -23.55 -5.88 6.15
N ILE A 50 -23.23 -5.13 5.09
CA ILE A 50 -23.77 -3.79 4.83
C ILE A 50 -24.63 -3.85 3.57
N SER A 51 -25.87 -3.38 3.65
CA SER A 51 -26.76 -3.20 2.50
C SER A 51 -26.51 -1.86 1.80
N PHE A 52 -26.67 -1.81 0.49
CA PHE A 52 -26.47 -0.60 -0.30
C PHE A 52 -27.54 -0.44 -1.40
N ASP A 53 -27.80 0.80 -1.81
CA ASP A 53 -28.61 1.09 -3.01
C ASP A 53 -27.74 1.28 -4.27
N GLY A 54 -26.47 1.66 -4.08
CA GLY A 54 -25.46 1.73 -5.12
C GLY A 54 -24.07 1.44 -4.56
N ALA A 55 -23.20 0.82 -5.36
CA ALA A 55 -21.85 0.44 -4.95
C ALA A 55 -20.80 0.97 -5.96
N ILE A 56 -19.71 1.54 -5.43
CA ILE A 56 -18.54 1.96 -6.20
C ILE A 56 -17.34 1.11 -5.78
N ILE A 57 -16.71 0.44 -6.73
CA ILE A 57 -15.51 -0.37 -6.48
C ILE A 57 -14.26 0.47 -6.74
N ALA A 58 -13.59 0.84 -5.65
CA ALA A 58 -12.38 1.65 -5.67
C ALA A 58 -11.21 0.97 -4.91
N THR A 59 -11.12 -0.37 -4.97
CA THR A 59 -10.12 -1.16 -4.21
C THR A 59 -8.68 -1.06 -4.74
N GLY A 60 -8.48 -0.32 -5.84
CA GLY A 60 -7.18 -0.17 -6.48
C GLY A 60 -6.62 -1.49 -7.01
N ALA A 61 -5.30 -1.65 -6.96
CA ALA A 61 -4.62 -2.84 -7.46
C ALA A 61 -3.63 -3.42 -6.45
N ARG A 62 -3.37 -4.73 -6.57
CA ARG A 62 -2.30 -5.40 -5.82
C ARG A 62 -1.07 -5.62 -6.72
N CYS A 63 0.12 -5.27 -6.22
CA CYS A 63 1.41 -5.58 -6.79
C CYS A 63 1.56 -7.09 -6.91
N ILE A 64 2.01 -7.53 -8.07
CA ILE A 64 2.23 -8.95 -8.37
C ILE A 64 3.68 -9.27 -7.99
N SER A 65 3.89 -10.32 -7.21
CA SER A 65 5.23 -10.85 -6.98
C SER A 65 5.69 -11.66 -8.20
N LEU A 66 6.91 -11.40 -8.66
CA LEU A 66 7.52 -12.12 -9.78
C LEU A 66 7.89 -13.54 -9.31
N ARG A 67 7.13 -14.56 -9.71
CA ARG A 67 7.36 -15.95 -9.28
C ARG A 67 8.75 -16.50 -9.64
N MET A 68 9.36 -15.99 -10.72
CA MET A 68 10.73 -16.34 -11.15
C MET A 68 11.82 -15.71 -10.28
N ALA A 69 11.47 -14.78 -9.40
CA ALA A 69 12.42 -14.09 -8.53
C ALA A 69 12.88 -14.93 -7.34
N GLY A 70 12.23 -16.04 -7.00
CA GLY A 70 12.60 -16.87 -5.83
C GLY A 70 12.90 -16.03 -4.58
N ASP A 71 14.02 -16.32 -3.91
CA ASP A 71 14.59 -15.53 -2.79
C ASP A 71 15.67 -14.52 -3.26
N LEU A 72 15.59 -14.01 -4.50
CA LEU A 72 16.55 -13.00 -4.96
C LEU A 72 16.48 -11.75 -4.07
N GLN A 73 17.60 -11.50 -3.41
CA GLN A 73 17.82 -10.28 -2.63
C GLN A 73 17.82 -9.05 -3.55
N GLY A 74 17.21 -7.96 -3.09
CA GLY A 74 17.17 -6.68 -3.81
C GLY A 74 15.87 -6.41 -4.59
N ILE A 75 14.87 -7.29 -4.50
CA ILE A 75 13.53 -7.06 -5.08
C ILE A 75 12.61 -6.51 -4.01
N TYR A 76 12.10 -5.29 -4.23
CA TYR A 76 11.24 -4.60 -3.29
C TYR A 76 9.91 -4.22 -3.96
N THR A 77 8.82 -4.45 -3.26
CA THR A 77 7.49 -3.97 -3.65
C THR A 77 7.21 -2.64 -2.96
N LEU A 78 6.90 -1.61 -3.75
CA LEU A 78 6.47 -0.31 -3.22
C LEU A 78 4.95 -0.21 -3.27
N ARG A 79 4.31 -0.11 -2.10
CA ARG A 79 2.89 0.24 -1.95
C ARG A 79 2.73 1.26 -0.82
N VAL A 80 1.81 2.19 -1.02
CA VAL A 80 1.42 3.27 -0.08
C VAL A 80 0.87 2.75 1.26
N SER A 81 0.83 3.67 2.23
CA SER A 81 1.21 3.50 3.62
C SER A 81 0.25 2.73 4.55
N THR A 82 0.74 1.62 5.08
CA THR A 82 0.56 1.27 6.50
C THR A 82 1.91 1.49 7.19
N THR A 83 1.98 1.58 8.53
CA THR A 83 3.11 1.84 9.46
C THR A 83 4.52 1.28 9.09
N GLN A 84 4.64 0.47 8.04
CA GLN A 84 5.82 -0.22 7.53
C GLN A 84 6.87 0.67 6.81
N TRP A 85 6.70 1.98 6.67
CA TRP A 85 7.68 2.84 5.97
C TRP A 85 9.10 2.80 6.57
N GLN A 86 9.22 2.59 7.87
CA GLN A 86 10.51 2.57 8.56
C GLN A 86 11.40 1.39 8.11
N SER A 87 10.81 0.29 7.66
CA SER A 87 11.58 -0.90 7.25
C SER A 87 12.29 -0.73 5.90
N VAL A 88 11.71 0.03 4.97
CA VAL A 88 12.30 0.27 3.63
C VAL A 88 13.48 1.25 3.71
N LEU A 89 13.43 2.24 4.60
CA LEU A 89 14.53 3.19 4.79
C LEU A 89 15.75 2.53 5.47
N ASN A 90 15.54 1.63 6.42
CA ASN A 90 16.63 0.91 7.09
C ASN A 90 17.48 0.04 6.14
N LEU A 91 16.91 -0.44 5.04
CA LEU A 91 17.62 -1.22 4.03
C LEU A 91 18.60 -0.38 3.19
N ARG A 92 18.36 0.93 3.04
CA ARG A 92 19.30 1.82 2.33
C ARG A 92 20.59 2.06 3.13
N ASN A 93 20.49 2.14 4.46
CA ASN A 93 21.65 2.37 5.31
C ASN A 93 22.57 1.16 5.46
N THR A 94 22.06 -0.07 5.38
CA THR A 94 22.88 -1.28 5.48
C THR A 94 23.62 -1.62 4.18
N THR A 95 23.12 -1.18 3.02
CA THR A 95 23.71 -1.53 1.72
C THR A 95 24.89 -0.62 1.32
N GLN A 96 25.06 0.55 1.94
CA GLN A 96 26.23 1.42 1.71
C GLN A 96 27.51 1.00 2.46
N GLY A 97 27.44 0.06 3.41
CA GLY A 97 28.56 -0.22 4.32
C GLY A 97 29.61 -1.24 3.86
N SER A 98 29.42 -1.99 2.76
CA SER A 98 30.39 -3.06 2.43
C SER A 98 30.37 -3.50 0.97
N ARG A 99 31.03 -2.75 0.07
CA ARG A 99 31.55 -3.30 -1.20
C ARG A 99 32.86 -2.61 -1.61
N ARG A 100 33.99 -3.18 -1.17
CA ARG A 100 35.33 -2.95 -1.73
C ARG A 100 35.39 -3.61 -3.10
N TRP A 101 35.37 -2.83 -4.18
CA TRP A 101 35.50 -3.33 -5.55
C TRP A 101 36.97 -3.62 -5.87
N SER A 102 37.34 -4.89 -6.08
CA SER A 102 38.60 -5.25 -6.75
C SER A 102 38.34 -5.43 -8.25
N ARG A 103 39.09 -4.63 -9.04
CA ARG A 103 39.07 -4.62 -10.50
C ARG A 103 39.77 -5.87 -11.02
N VAL A 104 39.03 -6.79 -11.67
CA VAL A 104 39.61 -7.91 -12.42
C VAL A 104 39.92 -7.42 -13.83
N HIS A 105 41.21 -7.25 -14.15
CA HIS A 105 41.69 -7.14 -15.51
C HIS A 105 41.69 -8.54 -16.15
N ARG A 106 41.07 -8.69 -17.33
CA ARG A 106 41.42 -9.77 -18.27
C ARG A 106 42.39 -9.21 -19.31
N SER A 107 43.32 -10.10 -19.68
CA SER A 107 44.44 -9.98 -20.62
C SER A 107 44.08 -9.41 -21.98
#